data_AF-A0A2M7RXX6-F1
#
_entry.id   AF-A0A2M7RXX6-F1
#
_cell.length_a   1.000
_cell.length_b   1.000
_cell.length_c   1.000
_cell.angle_alpha   90.00
_cell.angle_beta   90.00
_cell.angle_gamma   90.00
#
_symmetry.space_group_name_H-M   'P 1'
#
loop_
_entity.id
_entity.type
_entity.pdbx_description
1 polymer ?
#
loop_
_entity_poly.entity_id
_entity_poly.type
_entity_poly.pdbx_seq_one_letter_code
_entity_poly.pdbx_strand_id
1 'polypeptide(L)'
;RKVAKAMHYEELIKFLPTEIDGYTAKEPDGGTVEMQGISYSNADITFKNEAGERIKVSLLDYNAALSMYIMATAMWTSGLKIDTKDELAQSYNISDDISGWETFKKKSGKASIVIGISNRFMLSIDADNQKNCDNVKSIAKSMDLDKLASL
;
A
#
# COMPACT_ATOMS: atom_id res chain seq x y z
N ARG A 1 -20.13 -14.36 -10.73
CA ARG A 1 -19.82 -14.29 -9.28
C ARG A 1 -20.63 -13.13 -8.71
N LYS A 2 -21.35 -13.33 -7.60
CA LYS A 2 -21.97 -12.21 -6.84
C LYS A 2 -20.83 -11.25 -6.49
N VAL A 3 -20.89 -9.99 -6.90
CA VAL A 3 -19.86 -9.00 -6.55
C VAL A 3 -19.87 -8.92 -5.03
N ALA A 4 -18.80 -9.39 -4.39
CA ALA A 4 -18.69 -9.29 -2.95
C ALA A 4 -18.58 -7.81 -2.61
N LYS A 5 -19.23 -7.38 -1.52
CA LYS A 5 -19.04 -6.02 -1.02
C LYS A 5 -17.63 -5.88 -0.46
N ALA A 6 -17.12 -4.66 -0.44
CA ALA A 6 -15.89 -4.36 0.28
C ALA A 6 -16.08 -4.63 1.79
N MET A 7 -15.00 -5.01 2.44
CA MET A 7 -14.91 -5.06 3.89
C MET A 7 -15.20 -3.69 4.49
N HIS A 8 -15.89 -3.61 5.63
CA HIS A 8 -16.08 -2.33 6.32
C HIS A 8 -14.73 -1.77 6.79
N TYR A 9 -14.55 -0.44 6.76
CA TYR A 9 -13.26 0.19 7.05
C TYR A 9 -12.72 -0.14 8.45
N GLU A 10 -13.58 -0.33 9.44
CA GLU A 10 -13.19 -0.73 10.80
C GLU A 10 -12.53 -2.12 10.84
N GLU A 11 -12.96 -3.04 9.98
CA GLU A 11 -12.30 -4.34 9.82
C GLU A 11 -10.98 -4.19 9.05
N LEU A 12 -10.92 -3.27 8.09
CA LEU A 12 -9.72 -3.00 7.30
C LEU A 12 -8.61 -2.34 8.15
N ILE A 13 -8.96 -1.47 9.08
CA ILE A 13 -8.04 -0.85 10.05
C ILE A 13 -7.26 -1.90 10.84
N LYS A 14 -7.86 -3.07 11.12
CA LYS A 14 -7.20 -4.16 11.87
C LYS A 14 -6.00 -4.75 11.14
N PHE A 15 -5.83 -4.47 9.85
CA PHE A 15 -4.69 -4.89 9.05
C PHE A 15 -3.59 -3.82 8.95
N LEU A 16 -3.84 -2.59 9.41
CA LEU A 16 -2.83 -1.56 9.48
C LEU A 16 -1.79 -1.90 10.56
N PRO A 17 -0.52 -1.52 10.38
CA PRO A 17 0.47 -1.68 11.45
C PRO A 17 0.05 -0.84 12.65
N THR A 18 0.30 -1.35 13.86
CA THR A 18 0.01 -0.66 15.12
C THR A 18 1.20 0.15 15.62
N GLU A 19 2.42 -0.25 15.26
CA GLU A 19 3.67 0.35 15.68
C GLU A 19 4.71 0.31 14.56
N ILE A 20 5.59 1.31 14.56
CA ILE A 20 6.79 1.38 13.72
C ILE A 20 7.90 1.96 14.58
N ASP A 21 9.03 1.26 14.67
CA ASP A 21 10.16 1.66 15.50
C ASP A 21 10.59 3.11 15.25
N GLY A 22 10.66 3.90 16.33
CA GLY A 22 11.07 5.30 16.27
C GLY A 22 9.98 6.28 15.80
N TYR A 23 8.75 5.81 15.55
CA TYR A 23 7.62 6.68 15.20
C TYR A 23 6.45 6.51 16.17
N THR A 24 5.68 7.58 16.34
CA THR A 24 4.41 7.58 17.07
C THR A 24 3.25 7.52 16.07
N ALA A 25 2.35 6.56 16.29
CA ALA A 25 1.12 6.43 15.52
C ALA A 25 0.16 7.59 15.81
N LYS A 26 -0.50 8.10 14.77
CA LYS A 26 -1.72 8.88 14.90
C LYS A 26 -2.93 7.96 14.96
N GLU A 27 -4.08 8.53 15.30
CA GLU A 27 -5.37 7.83 15.18
C GLU A 27 -5.58 7.37 13.73
N PRO A 28 -5.88 6.08 13.51
CA PRO A 28 -6.23 5.57 12.19
C PRO A 28 -7.56 6.17 11.73
N ASP A 29 -7.70 6.36 10.42
CA ASP A 29 -8.89 6.92 9.79
C ASP A 29 -9.32 6.03 8.63
N GLY A 30 -10.56 6.17 8.16
CA GLY A 30 -11.07 5.36 7.07
C GLY A 30 -12.50 5.66 6.68
N GLY A 31 -12.96 4.99 5.64
CA GLY A 31 -14.31 5.16 5.12
C GLY A 31 -14.78 3.96 4.32
N THR A 32 -16.09 3.76 4.29
CA THR A 32 -16.74 2.76 3.42
C THR A 32 -17.78 3.46 2.58
N VAL A 33 -17.71 3.23 1.27
CA VAL A 33 -18.66 3.77 0.30
C VAL A 33 -19.42 2.61 -0.32
N GLU A 34 -20.74 2.68 -0.25
CA GLU A 34 -21.66 1.76 -0.91
C GLU A 34 -22.67 2.55 -1.75
N MET A 35 -22.66 2.33 -3.05
CA MET A 35 -23.61 2.95 -3.99
C MET A 35 -23.85 1.98 -5.13
N GLN A 36 -25.11 1.72 -5.51
CA GLN A 36 -25.55 0.81 -6.59
C GLN A 36 -24.44 0.19 -7.46
N GLY A 37 -23.97 -1.02 -7.09
CA GLY A 37 -22.97 -1.78 -7.84
C GLY A 37 -21.50 -1.43 -7.57
N ILE A 38 -21.24 -0.38 -6.79
CA ILE A 38 -19.93 0.07 -6.32
C ILE A 38 -19.85 -0.15 -4.81
N SER A 39 -18.76 -0.78 -4.37
CA SER A 39 -18.42 -0.91 -2.97
C SER A 39 -16.91 -0.85 -2.82
N TYR A 40 -16.43 0.07 -2.00
CA TYR A 40 -15.03 0.16 -1.63
C TYR A 40 -14.86 0.71 -0.22
N SER A 41 -13.72 0.41 0.39
CA SER A 41 -13.33 0.99 1.67
C SER A 41 -11.85 1.30 1.70
N ASN A 42 -11.47 2.29 2.49
CA ASN A 42 -10.09 2.65 2.77
C ASN A 42 -9.83 2.69 4.27
N ALA A 43 -8.59 2.39 4.64
CA ALA A 43 -8.06 2.56 5.98
C ALA A 43 -6.67 3.21 5.86
N ASP A 44 -6.42 4.21 6.68
CA ASP A 44 -5.23 5.03 6.67
C ASP A 44 -4.66 5.14 8.08
N ILE A 45 -3.33 5.03 8.22
CA ILE A 45 -2.63 5.41 9.44
C ILE A 45 -1.39 6.22 9.08
N THR A 46 -1.10 7.21 9.90
CA THR A 46 0.09 8.06 9.76
C THR A 46 0.93 7.97 11.02
N PHE A 47 2.22 7.77 10.84
CA PHE A 47 3.21 7.79 11.88
C PHE A 47 4.11 9.01 11.74
N LYS A 48 4.56 9.57 12.86
CA LYS A 48 5.53 10.66 12.90
C LYS A 48 6.61 10.43 13.95
N ASN A 49 7.85 10.77 13.62
CA ASN A 49 8.94 10.80 14.60
C ASN A 49 9.17 12.22 15.14
N GLU A 50 10.10 12.36 16.08
CA GLU A 50 10.43 13.65 16.71
C GLU A 50 10.97 14.69 15.72
N ALA A 51 11.63 14.24 14.65
CA ALA A 51 12.12 15.10 13.58
C ALA A 51 11.00 15.58 12.63
N GLY A 52 9.77 15.10 12.82
CA GLY A 52 8.61 15.46 12.00
C GLY A 52 8.48 14.66 10.70
N GLU A 53 9.34 13.67 10.49
CA GLU A 53 9.29 12.78 9.33
C GLU A 53 8.06 11.90 9.39
N ARG A 54 7.47 11.62 8.23
CA ARG A 54 6.20 10.92 8.12
C ARG A 54 6.37 9.55 7.49
N ILE A 55 5.65 8.58 8.04
CA ILE A 55 5.28 7.35 7.33
C ILE A 55 3.76 7.33 7.21
N LYS A 56 3.23 7.08 6.01
CA LYS A 56 1.80 6.88 5.79
C LYS A 56 1.58 5.48 5.22
N VAL A 57 0.63 4.75 5.81
CA VAL A 57 0.17 3.45 5.30
C VAL A 57 -1.30 3.61 4.94
N SER A 58 -1.66 3.23 3.72
CA SER A 58 -3.01 3.27 3.18
C SER A 58 -3.36 1.89 2.62
N LEU A 59 -4.47 1.33 3.07
CA LEU A 59 -5.02 0.08 2.57
C LEU A 59 -6.38 0.33 1.96
N LEU A 60 -6.60 -0.19 0.75
CA LEU A 60 -7.84 -0.04 0.00
C LEU A 60 -8.41 -1.43 -0.33
N ASP A 61 -9.69 -1.67 -0.06
CA ASP A 61 -10.46 -2.80 -0.60
C ASP A 61 -11.31 -2.30 -1.78
N TYR A 62 -10.94 -2.71 -3.00
CA TYR A 62 -11.56 -2.21 -4.23
C TYR A 62 -12.19 -3.35 -5.05
N ASN A 63 -12.98 -4.19 -4.37
CA ASN A 63 -13.71 -5.36 -4.90
C ASN A 63 -14.53 -5.10 -6.19
N ALA A 64 -14.84 -3.84 -6.53
CA ALA A 64 -15.66 -3.45 -7.68
C ALA A 64 -14.95 -2.72 -8.84
N ALA A 65 -13.64 -2.43 -8.77
CA ALA A 65 -12.94 -1.79 -9.91
C ALA A 65 -11.58 -2.42 -10.26
N LEU A 66 -11.67 -3.73 -10.49
CA LEU A 66 -10.65 -4.57 -11.10
C LEU A 66 -10.00 -3.94 -12.35
N SER A 67 -10.72 -3.17 -13.16
CA SER A 67 -10.18 -2.51 -14.36
C SER A 67 -9.09 -1.46 -14.05
N MET A 68 -9.22 -0.72 -12.95
CA MET A 68 -8.24 0.27 -12.52
C MET A 68 -7.00 -0.42 -11.92
N TYR A 69 -7.22 -1.50 -11.17
CA TYR A 69 -6.15 -2.38 -10.67
C TYR A 69 -5.35 -2.99 -11.83
N ILE A 70 -6.02 -3.57 -12.84
CA ILE A 70 -5.38 -4.19 -14.01
C ILE A 70 -4.44 -3.21 -14.74
N MET A 71 -4.84 -1.95 -14.88
CA MET A 71 -3.98 -0.94 -15.51
C MET A 71 -2.74 -0.63 -14.67
N ALA A 72 -2.88 -0.52 -13.35
CA ALA A 72 -1.75 -0.31 -12.45
C ALA A 72 -0.79 -1.52 -12.45
N THR A 73 -1.32 -2.74 -12.42
CA THR A 73 -0.51 -3.97 -12.36
C THR A 73 0.17 -4.33 -13.68
N ALA A 74 -0.38 -3.93 -14.82
CA ALA A 74 0.23 -4.18 -16.14
C ALA A 74 1.65 -3.57 -16.25
N MET A 75 1.89 -2.45 -15.59
CA MET A 75 3.24 -1.86 -15.53
C MET A 75 4.20 -2.71 -14.69
N TRP A 76 3.73 -3.31 -13.60
CA TRP A 76 4.57 -4.07 -12.66
C TRP A 76 5.08 -5.37 -13.26
N THR A 77 4.29 -6.00 -14.13
CA THR A 77 4.68 -7.26 -14.80
C THR A 77 5.56 -7.06 -16.03
N SER A 78 5.83 -5.82 -16.44
CA SER A 78 6.57 -5.52 -17.68
C SER A 78 8.10 -5.66 -17.57
N GLY A 79 8.64 -5.82 -16.36
CA GLY A 79 10.09 -5.79 -16.11
C GLY A 79 10.71 -4.39 -16.25
N LEU A 80 9.88 -3.35 -16.32
CA LEU A 80 10.34 -1.96 -16.38
C LEU A 80 11.16 -1.60 -15.14
N LYS A 81 12.32 -0.98 -15.37
CA LYS A 81 13.14 -0.34 -14.35
C LYS A 81 13.52 1.05 -14.82
N ILE A 82 13.31 2.03 -13.96
CA ILE A 82 13.70 3.43 -14.12
C ILE A 82 14.83 3.69 -13.14
N ASP A 83 16.01 4.05 -13.65
CA ASP A 83 17.15 4.44 -12.81
C ASP A 83 17.81 5.67 -13.41
N THR A 84 17.54 6.81 -12.78
CA THR A 84 18.07 8.11 -13.17
C THR A 84 18.82 8.73 -12.00
N LYS A 85 19.46 9.88 -12.19
CA LYS A 85 20.05 10.65 -11.07
C LYS A 85 19.02 11.07 -10.01
N ASP A 86 17.74 11.14 -10.37
CA ASP A 86 16.68 11.68 -9.53
C ASP A 86 15.79 10.58 -8.90
N GLU A 87 15.74 9.41 -9.52
CA GLU A 87 14.76 8.38 -9.20
C GLU A 87 15.29 6.97 -9.44
N LEU A 88 14.92 6.04 -8.55
CA LEU A 88 14.93 4.61 -8.80
C LEU A 88 13.48 4.13 -8.68
N ALA A 89 12.96 3.45 -9.69
CA ALA A 89 11.63 2.86 -9.64
C ALA A 89 11.59 1.54 -10.42
N GLN A 90 10.96 0.52 -9.86
CA GLN A 90 10.95 -0.82 -10.44
C GLN A 90 9.84 -1.67 -9.83
N SER A 91 9.58 -2.81 -10.46
CA SER A 91 8.68 -3.82 -9.92
C SER A 91 9.18 -4.37 -8.58
N TYR A 92 8.24 -4.66 -7.68
CA TYR A 92 8.49 -5.28 -6.39
C TYR A 92 7.57 -6.47 -6.21
N ASN A 93 8.13 -7.68 -6.17
CA ASN A 93 7.36 -8.92 -6.04
C ASN A 93 7.59 -9.54 -4.66
N ILE A 94 6.51 -9.90 -3.97
CA ILE A 94 6.53 -10.61 -2.68
C ILE A 94 6.17 -12.09 -2.90
N SER A 95 5.08 -12.34 -3.62
CA SER A 95 4.60 -13.67 -4.00
C SER A 95 3.81 -13.59 -5.33
N ASP A 96 3.29 -14.72 -5.82
CA ASP A 96 2.52 -14.77 -7.07
C ASP A 96 1.27 -13.89 -7.02
N ASP A 97 0.63 -13.78 -5.85
CA ASP A 97 -0.59 -13.00 -5.63
C ASP A 97 -0.33 -11.61 -5.02
N ILE A 98 0.95 -11.29 -4.72
CA ILE A 98 1.35 -10.06 -4.05
C ILE A 98 2.54 -9.44 -4.78
N SER A 99 2.25 -8.43 -5.59
CA SER A 99 3.23 -7.72 -6.41
C SER A 99 2.91 -6.23 -6.50
N GLY A 100 3.89 -5.44 -6.91
CA GLY A 100 3.83 -4.00 -6.77
C GLY A 100 4.90 -3.25 -7.53
N TRP A 101 5.00 -1.97 -7.20
CA TRP A 101 6.00 -1.05 -7.68
C TRP A 101 6.60 -0.29 -6.52
N GLU A 102 7.92 -0.16 -6.54
CA GLU A 102 8.63 0.69 -5.61
C GLU A 102 9.16 1.93 -6.31
N THR A 103 9.29 3.02 -5.56
CA THR A 103 9.86 4.27 -6.04
C THR A 103 10.67 4.94 -4.95
N PHE A 104 11.90 5.31 -5.27
CA PHE A 104 12.78 6.10 -4.42
C PHE A 104 13.20 7.37 -5.15
N LYS A 105 12.81 8.52 -4.61
CA LYS A 105 13.22 9.85 -5.08
C LYS A 105 14.54 10.23 -4.40
N LYS A 106 15.65 10.06 -5.12
CA LYS A 106 17.04 10.18 -4.60
C LYS A 106 17.36 11.56 -4.01
N LYS A 107 16.74 12.62 -4.55
CA LYS A 107 16.95 14.01 -4.08
C LYS A 107 16.21 14.34 -2.79
N SER A 108 14.97 13.88 -2.65
CA SER A 108 14.12 14.22 -1.51
C SER A 108 14.15 13.16 -0.40
N GLY A 109 14.78 12.01 -0.65
CA GLY A 109 14.73 10.87 0.25
C GLY A 109 13.32 10.29 0.41
N LYS A 110 12.44 10.45 -0.57
CA LYS A 110 11.08 9.89 -0.47
C LYS A 110 11.08 8.47 -1.01
N ALA A 111 10.66 7.51 -0.20
CA ALA A 111 10.46 6.13 -0.64
C ALA A 111 8.98 5.78 -0.60
N SER A 112 8.52 5.04 -1.59
CA SER A 112 7.16 4.53 -1.63
C SER A 112 7.06 3.15 -2.26
N ILE A 113 6.04 2.42 -1.86
CA ILE A 113 5.58 1.20 -2.52
C ILE A 113 4.08 1.27 -2.74
N VAL A 114 3.62 0.70 -3.84
CA VAL A 114 2.22 0.38 -4.10
C VAL A 114 2.16 -1.09 -4.47
N ILE A 115 1.40 -1.88 -3.71
CA ILE A 115 1.33 -3.34 -3.82
C ILE A 115 -0.13 -3.73 -3.98
N GLY A 116 -0.40 -4.57 -4.97
CA GLY A 116 -1.66 -5.26 -5.13
C GLY A 116 -1.64 -6.63 -4.46
N ILE A 117 -2.75 -7.00 -3.84
CA ILE A 117 -2.89 -8.23 -3.05
C ILE A 117 -4.16 -8.95 -3.54
N SER A 118 -3.98 -10.13 -4.15
CA SER A 118 -5.05 -11.03 -4.60
C SER A 118 -6.15 -10.37 -5.45
N ASN A 119 -5.77 -9.40 -6.29
CA ASN A 119 -6.69 -8.65 -7.17
C ASN A 119 -7.83 -7.92 -6.44
N ARG A 120 -7.68 -7.66 -5.14
CA ARG A 120 -8.73 -7.07 -4.31
C ARG A 120 -8.24 -5.89 -3.48
N PHE A 121 -7.11 -6.06 -2.81
CA PHE A 121 -6.57 -5.02 -1.94
C PHE A 121 -5.40 -4.31 -2.62
N MET A 122 -5.27 -3.02 -2.30
CA MET A 122 -4.11 -2.22 -2.69
C MET A 122 -3.52 -1.56 -1.44
N LEU A 123 -2.25 -1.84 -1.19
CA LEU A 123 -1.46 -1.28 -0.11
C LEU A 123 -0.51 -0.22 -0.66
N SER A 124 -0.57 0.99 -0.11
CA SER A 124 0.39 2.05 -0.39
C SER A 124 1.12 2.43 0.89
N ILE A 125 2.44 2.52 0.82
CA ILE A 125 3.28 3.00 1.93
C ILE A 125 4.20 4.10 1.41
N ASP A 126 4.17 5.26 2.06
CA ASP A 126 5.05 6.40 1.77
C ASP A 126 5.88 6.73 3.01
N ALA A 127 7.17 7.01 2.83
CA ALA A 127 8.07 7.42 3.90
C ALA A 127 9.00 8.57 3.47
N ASP A 128 9.17 9.55 4.35
CA ASP A 128 10.10 10.67 4.18
C ASP A 128 11.49 10.35 4.74
N ASN A 129 12.53 11.04 4.25
CA ASN A 129 13.92 10.94 4.72
C ASN A 129 14.53 9.52 4.74
N GLN A 130 14.27 8.76 3.68
CA GLN A 130 14.76 7.41 3.48
C GLN A 130 16.03 7.39 2.61
N LYS A 131 16.81 6.30 2.73
CA LYS A 131 18.00 6.05 1.88
C LYS A 131 17.69 5.17 0.65
N ASN A 132 16.61 4.40 0.73
CA ASN A 132 16.09 3.49 -0.29
C ASN A 132 14.66 3.06 0.15
N CYS A 133 14.11 2.02 -0.49
CA CYS A 133 12.78 1.49 -0.17
C CYS A 133 12.76 0.38 0.89
N ASP A 134 13.87 0.03 1.53
CA ASP A 134 13.92 -1.15 2.41
C ASP A 134 13.01 -1.01 3.62
N ASN A 135 12.91 0.20 4.19
CA ASN A 135 12.03 0.47 5.32
C ASN A 135 10.55 0.26 4.96
N VAL A 136 10.07 0.87 3.86
CA VAL A 136 8.67 0.71 3.43
C VAL A 136 8.35 -0.74 3.07
N LYS A 137 9.30 -1.48 2.50
CA LYS A 137 9.16 -2.92 2.26
C LYS A 137 9.09 -3.73 3.56
N SER A 138 9.88 -3.37 4.56
CA SER A 138 9.85 -4.03 5.88
C SER A 138 8.51 -3.83 6.58
N ILE A 139 7.95 -2.62 6.52
CA ILE A 139 6.63 -2.31 7.09
C ILE A 139 5.54 -3.13 6.39
N ALA A 140 5.58 -3.24 5.05
CA ALA A 140 4.64 -4.10 4.33
C ALA A 140 4.77 -5.58 4.78
N LYS A 141 6.00 -6.08 4.99
CA LYS A 141 6.25 -7.46 5.43
C LYS A 141 5.84 -7.74 6.87
N SER A 142 5.71 -6.72 7.73
CA SER A 142 5.21 -6.90 9.11
C SER A 142 3.69 -6.95 9.18
N MET A 143 2.99 -6.61 8.10
CA MET A 143 1.53 -6.73 8.00
C MET A 143 1.13 -8.16 7.59
N ASP A 144 -0.07 -8.58 7.97
CA ASP A 144 -0.62 -9.92 7.63
C ASP A 144 -1.18 -9.94 6.19
N LEU A 145 -0.27 -9.80 5.21
CA LEU A 145 -0.62 -9.72 3.79
C LEU A 145 -1.17 -11.04 3.24
N ASP A 146 -0.75 -12.18 3.80
CA ASP A 146 -1.24 -13.50 3.39
C ASP A 146 -2.71 -13.70 3.81
N LYS A 147 -3.09 -13.23 5.00
CA LYS A 147 -4.49 -13.20 5.41
C LYS A 147 -5.31 -12.33 4.48
N LEU A 148 -4.84 -11.14 4.11
CA LEU A 148 -5.50 -10.30 3.10
C LEU A 148 -5.63 -11.01 1.76
N ALA A 149 -4.59 -11.72 1.30
CA ALA A 149 -4.61 -12.45 0.04
C ALA A 149 -5.64 -13.60 0.00
N SER A 150 -5.99 -14.15 1.17
CA SER A 150 -6.95 -15.25 1.32
C SER A 150 -8.44 -14.83 1.35
N LEU A 151 -8.74 -13.51 1.36
CA LEU A 151 -10.08 -12.97 1.58
C LEU A 151 -10.92 -12.72 0.34
#